data_AF-A0A821F2A4-F1
#
_entry.id   AF-A0A821F2A4-F1
#
_cell.length_a   1.000
_cell.length_b   1.000
_cell.length_c   1.000
_cell.angle_alpha   90.00
_cell.angle_beta   90.00
_cell.angle_gamma   90.00
#
_symmetry.space_group_name_H-M   'P 1'
#
loop_
_entity.id
_entity.type
_entity.pdbx_description
1 polymer ?
#
loop_
_entity_poly.entity_id
_entity_poly.type
_entity_poly.pdbx_seq_one_letter_code
_entity_poly.pdbx_strand_id
1 'polypeptide(L)'
;MSDNQFLLESLPNEILIETFEYLDARDLFRAFYNLNSRFNELLQSLNEICLILSIRDRDEVIDDTIFLPYVNTLIVKYKTDVILNHYTTIRRLILICLPYTRPYKLETIILPHLEYLSIILKGSFSDFSWTLHKKFNRMR
;
A
#
# COMPACT_ATOMS: atom_id res chain seq x y z
N MET A 1 -32.61 26.52 -13.59
CA MET A 1 -31.68 26.15 -12.51
C MET A 1 -30.57 25.38 -13.17
N SER A 2 -29.40 25.98 -13.34
CA SER A 2 -28.26 25.33 -13.97
C SER A 2 -27.70 24.32 -12.98
N ASP A 3 -27.81 23.04 -13.32
CA ASP A 3 -27.16 21.96 -12.59
C ASP A 3 -25.64 22.17 -12.65
N ASN A 4 -25.10 22.82 -11.62
CA ASN A 4 -23.66 22.86 -11.38
C ASN A 4 -23.23 21.47 -10.89
N GLN A 5 -23.29 20.48 -11.79
CA GLN A 5 -22.60 19.23 -11.59
C GLN A 5 -21.11 19.49 -11.77
N PHE A 6 -20.40 19.54 -10.65
CA PHE A 6 -18.95 19.41 -10.67
C PHE A 6 -18.61 18.01 -11.13
N LEU A 7 -18.28 17.87 -12.41
CA LEU A 7 -17.77 16.62 -12.95
C LEU A 7 -16.34 16.46 -12.47
N LEU A 8 -16.10 15.37 -11.73
CA LEU A 8 -14.75 15.00 -11.28
C LEU A 8 -13.76 14.96 -12.44
N GLU A 9 -14.22 14.51 -13.61
CA GLU A 9 -13.46 14.44 -14.85
C GLU A 9 -13.06 15.82 -15.40
N SER A 10 -13.66 16.92 -14.95
CA SER A 10 -13.26 18.26 -15.37
C SER A 10 -12.06 18.82 -14.59
N LEU A 11 -11.67 18.17 -13.48
CA LEU A 11 -10.52 18.62 -12.67
C LEU A 11 -9.21 18.44 -13.45
N PRO A 12 -8.19 19.29 -13.23
CA PRO A 12 -6.84 19.06 -13.75
C PRO A 12 -6.23 17.75 -13.23
N ASN A 13 -5.28 17.19 -13.99
CA ASN A 13 -4.59 15.94 -13.63
C ASN A 13 -3.85 16.06 -12.29
N GLU A 14 -3.27 17.23 -12.02
CA GLU A 14 -2.51 17.52 -10.81
C GLU A 14 -3.39 17.39 -9.56
N ILE A 15 -4.61 17.92 -9.63
CA ILE A 15 -5.58 17.86 -8.51
C ILE A 15 -6.06 16.43 -8.29
N LEU A 16 -6.28 15.68 -9.37
CA LEU A 16 -6.66 14.27 -9.29
C LEU A 16 -5.55 13.42 -8.67
N ILE A 17 -4.30 13.63 -9.10
CA ILE A 17 -3.12 12.94 -8.56
C ILE A 17 -2.99 13.25 -7.06
N GLU A 18 -3.04 14.52 -6.67
CA GLU A 18 -2.98 14.93 -5.26
C GLU A 18 -4.11 14.27 -4.45
N THR A 19 -5.32 14.18 -5.00
CA THR A 19 -6.44 13.50 -4.34
C THR A 19 -6.19 12.00 -4.20
N PHE A 20 -5.60 11.36 -5.20
CA PHE A 20 -5.31 9.92 -5.20
C PHE A 20 -4.26 9.54 -4.14
N GLU A 21 -3.36 10.44 -3.75
CA GLU A 21 -2.38 10.20 -2.68
C GLU A 21 -3.03 9.96 -1.30
N TYR A 22 -4.28 10.41 -1.10
CA TYR A 22 -5.01 10.18 0.14
C TYR A 22 -5.79 8.86 0.18
N LEU A 23 -5.86 8.15 -0.95
CA LEU A 23 -6.56 6.87 -1.07
C LEU A 23 -5.57 5.71 -1.00
N ASP A 24 -5.99 4.59 -0.42
CA ASP A 24 -5.21 3.37 -0.52
C ASP A 24 -5.38 2.73 -1.91
N ALA A 25 -4.49 1.80 -2.26
CA ALA A 25 -4.51 1.14 -3.56
C ALA A 25 -5.86 0.48 -3.88
N ARG A 26 -6.55 -0.07 -2.88
CA ARG A 26 -7.81 -0.78 -3.09
C ARG A 26 -8.93 0.20 -3.43
N ASP A 27 -9.10 1.22 -2.61
CA ASP A 27 -10.13 2.25 -2.81
C ASP A 27 -9.92 2.96 -4.15
N LEU A 28 -8.66 3.29 -4.45
CA LEU A 28 -8.27 3.96 -5.67
C LEU A 28 -8.60 3.13 -6.91
N PHE A 29 -8.14 1.88 -6.99
CA PHE A 29 -8.39 1.06 -8.18
C PHE A 29 -9.86 0.63 -8.27
N ARG A 30 -10.53 0.33 -7.16
CA ARG A 30 -11.97 0.00 -7.20
C ARG A 30 -12.82 1.15 -7.72
N ALA A 31 -12.48 2.39 -7.37
CA ALA A 31 -13.26 3.55 -7.78
C ALA A 31 -12.95 4.01 -9.21
N PHE A 32 -11.68 3.93 -9.63
CA PHE A 32 -11.23 4.62 -10.85
C PHE A 32 -10.71 3.70 -11.96
N TYR A 33 -10.35 2.44 -11.67
CA TYR A 33 -9.85 1.52 -12.68
C TYR A 33 -10.94 1.16 -13.69
N ASN A 34 -10.61 1.22 -14.98
CA ASN A 34 -11.52 1.02 -16.10
C ASN A 34 -12.72 1.97 -16.16
N LEU A 35 -12.72 3.07 -15.39
CA LEU A 35 -13.77 4.06 -15.47
C LEU A 35 -13.69 4.86 -16.78
N ASN A 36 -12.48 5.32 -17.15
CA ASN A 36 -12.16 5.87 -18.46
C ASN A 36 -10.65 5.78 -18.74
N SER A 37 -10.24 6.03 -19.98
CA SER A 37 -8.83 5.93 -20.39
C SER A 37 -7.93 6.90 -19.64
N ARG A 38 -8.40 8.12 -19.38
CA ARG A 38 -7.65 9.16 -18.67
C ARG A 38 -7.33 8.74 -17.24
N PHE A 39 -8.28 8.19 -16.49
CA PHE A 39 -8.01 7.69 -15.15
C PHE A 39 -7.09 6.48 -15.17
N ASN A 40 -7.23 5.58 -16.15
CA ASN A 40 -6.29 4.46 -16.30
C ASN A 40 -4.85 4.94 -16.54
N GLU A 41 -4.66 5.95 -17.38
CA GLU A 41 -3.34 6.57 -17.60
C GLU A 41 -2.81 7.24 -16.33
N LEU A 42 -3.67 7.96 -15.59
CA LEU A 42 -3.29 8.59 -14.33
C LEU A 42 -2.86 7.56 -13.29
N LEU A 43 -3.64 6.50 -13.09
CA LEU A 43 -3.30 5.41 -12.15
C LEU A 43 -1.95 4.76 -12.47
N GLN A 44 -1.66 4.57 -13.75
CA GLN A 44 -0.37 4.02 -14.20
C GLN A 44 0.81 4.99 -13.99
N SER A 45 0.54 6.30 -13.93
CA SER A 45 1.56 7.33 -13.71
C SER A 45 1.90 7.56 -12.23
N LEU A 46 1.10 7.01 -11.30
CA LEU A 46 1.34 7.16 -9.87
C LEU A 46 2.57 6.36 -9.44
N ASN A 47 3.54 7.05 -8.84
CA ASN A 47 4.80 6.46 -8.41
C ASN A 47 4.75 5.89 -6.98
N GLU A 48 3.78 6.31 -6.18
CA GLU A 48 3.72 6.04 -4.74
C GLU A 48 2.37 5.49 -4.30
N ILE A 49 1.96 4.36 -4.87
CA ILE A 49 0.72 3.71 -4.43
C ILE A 49 0.99 2.91 -3.14
N CYS A 50 0.15 3.17 -2.14
CA CYS A 50 0.22 2.56 -0.82
C CYS A 50 -0.91 1.56 -0.62
N LEU A 51 -0.57 0.32 -0.26
CA LEU A 51 -1.53 -0.67 0.20
C LEU A 51 -1.42 -0.85 1.72
N ILE A 52 -2.56 -0.74 2.40
CA ILE A 52 -2.64 -0.99 3.83
C ILE A 52 -3.42 -2.28 4.06
N LEU A 53 -2.76 -3.30 4.61
CA LEU A 53 -3.39 -4.54 5.05
C LEU A 53 -3.74 -4.44 6.54
N SER A 54 -5.01 -4.58 6.85
CA SER A 54 -5.61 -4.42 8.16
C SER A 54 -6.37 -5.69 8.59
N ILE A 55 -6.87 -5.71 9.83
CA ILE A 55 -7.63 -6.85 10.35
C ILE A 55 -8.94 -7.09 9.60
N ARG A 56 -9.50 -6.05 8.96
CA ARG A 56 -10.75 -6.12 8.21
C ARG A 56 -10.60 -6.92 6.91
N ASP A 57 -9.36 -7.07 6.45
CA ASP A 57 -9.02 -7.64 5.15
C ASP A 57 -8.71 -9.13 5.23
N ARG A 58 -8.90 -9.75 6.40
CA ARG A 58 -8.57 -11.16 6.64
C ARG A 58 -9.45 -12.11 5.81
N ASP A 59 -10.73 -11.78 5.68
CA ASP A 59 -11.74 -12.67 5.09
C ASP A 59 -12.17 -12.21 3.68
N GLU A 60 -11.61 -11.10 3.22
CA GLU A 60 -11.89 -10.55 1.89
C GLU A 60 -11.07 -11.31 0.83
N VAL A 61 -11.72 -12.28 0.18
CA VAL A 61 -11.21 -12.87 -1.08
C VAL A 61 -11.47 -11.86 -2.19
N ILE A 62 -10.60 -10.87 -2.31
CA ILE A 62 -10.68 -9.92 -3.42
C ILE A 62 -9.61 -10.31 -4.42
N ASP A 63 -10.00 -10.35 -5.69
CA ASP A 63 -9.08 -10.42 -6.81
C ASP A 63 -8.33 -9.08 -6.95
N ASP A 64 -7.46 -8.82 -5.97
CA ASP A 64 -6.66 -7.61 -5.83
C ASP A 64 -5.50 -7.57 -6.85
N THR A 65 -5.40 -8.59 -7.71
CA THR A 65 -4.29 -8.80 -8.65
C THR A 65 -4.05 -7.63 -9.60
N ILE A 66 -5.11 -6.87 -9.91
CA ILE A 66 -5.09 -5.74 -10.85
C ILE A 66 -4.12 -4.64 -10.40
N PHE A 67 -4.08 -4.32 -9.10
CA PHE A 67 -3.30 -3.18 -8.60
C PHE A 67 -1.96 -3.58 -7.98
N LEU A 68 -1.75 -4.86 -7.67
CA LEU A 68 -0.50 -5.35 -7.04
C LEU A 68 0.78 -4.91 -7.77
N PRO A 69 0.85 -4.91 -9.12
CA PRO A 69 2.05 -4.48 -9.83
C PRO A 69 2.41 -3.01 -9.57
N TYR A 70 1.44 -2.18 -9.18
CA TYR A 70 1.61 -0.75 -8.93
C TYR A 70 1.87 -0.42 -7.46
N VAL A 71 1.85 -1.41 -6.54
CA VAL A 71 2.05 -1.16 -5.11
C VAL A 71 3.54 -1.01 -4.78
N ASN A 72 3.96 0.21 -4.48
CA ASN A 72 5.34 0.51 -4.08
C ASN A 72 5.52 0.48 -2.56
N THR A 73 4.47 0.81 -1.81
CA THR A 73 4.46 0.80 -0.35
C THR A 73 3.44 -0.19 0.18
N LEU A 74 3.89 -1.15 0.99
CA LEU A 74 3.03 -2.09 1.70
C LEU A 74 3.11 -1.85 3.21
N ILE A 75 1.96 -1.60 3.82
CA ILE A 75 1.81 -1.44 5.27
C ILE A 75 0.98 -2.58 5.81
N VAL A 76 1.58 -3.45 6.61
CA VAL A 76 0.92 -4.59 7.24
C VAL A 76 0.62 -4.24 8.69
N LYS A 77 -0.64 -3.89 9.00
CA LYS A 77 -1.11 -3.49 10.34
C LYS A 77 -1.45 -4.65 11.27
N TYR A 78 -1.58 -5.87 10.72
CA TYR A 78 -1.99 -7.04 11.49
C TYR A 78 -1.35 -8.30 10.93
N LYS A 79 -1.35 -9.36 11.75
CA LYS A 79 -0.87 -10.69 11.36
C LYS A 79 -1.84 -11.34 10.36
N THR A 80 -1.69 -10.98 9.09
CA THR A 80 -2.18 -11.77 7.95
C THR A 80 -1.03 -12.62 7.43
N ASP A 81 -1.34 -13.82 6.91
CA ASP A 81 -0.38 -14.63 6.18
C ASP A 81 -0.17 -13.96 4.81
N VAL A 82 0.62 -12.87 4.80
CA VAL A 82 0.89 -12.11 3.58
C VAL A 82 1.90 -12.90 2.75
N ILE A 83 1.46 -13.39 1.59
CA ILE A 83 2.35 -13.96 0.59
C ILE A 83 3.03 -12.79 -0.14
N LEU A 84 4.20 -12.39 0.35
CA LEU A 84 4.94 -11.24 -0.19
C LEU A 84 5.34 -11.40 -1.66
N ASN A 85 5.34 -12.63 -2.18
CA ASN A 85 5.72 -12.94 -3.56
C ASN A 85 4.82 -12.27 -4.61
N HIS A 86 3.60 -11.90 -4.25
CA HIS A 86 2.70 -11.20 -5.17
C HIS A 86 3.06 -9.72 -5.35
N TYR A 87 3.94 -9.19 -4.50
CA TYR A 87 4.27 -7.78 -4.44
C TYR A 87 5.69 -7.52 -4.91
N THR A 88 5.96 -7.85 -6.17
CA THR A 88 7.31 -7.84 -6.74
C THR A 88 7.91 -6.45 -6.85
N THR A 89 7.09 -5.40 -6.89
CA THR A 89 7.50 -3.99 -7.08
C THR A 89 7.65 -3.20 -5.78
N ILE A 90 7.41 -3.83 -4.61
CA ILE A 90 7.55 -3.14 -3.33
C ILE A 90 8.96 -2.59 -3.15
N ARG A 91 9.00 -1.31 -2.80
CA ARG A 91 10.20 -0.60 -2.35
C ARG A 91 10.17 -0.31 -0.86
N ARG A 92 8.98 -0.18 -0.28
CA ARG A 92 8.78 0.17 1.12
C ARG A 92 7.86 -0.84 1.81
N LEU A 93 8.38 -1.53 2.82
CA LEU A 93 7.62 -2.44 3.66
C LEU A 93 7.57 -1.93 5.11
N ILE A 94 6.37 -1.75 5.64
CA ILE A 94 6.14 -1.35 7.03
C ILE A 94 5.33 -2.44 7.71
N LEU A 95 5.94 -3.13 8.68
CA LEU A 95 5.30 -4.16 9.48
C LEU A 95 4.96 -3.58 10.84
N ILE A 96 3.68 -3.50 11.16
CA ILE A 96 3.21 -3.12 12.48
C ILE A 96 2.82 -4.40 13.21
N CYS A 97 3.73 -4.86 14.07
CA CYS A 97 3.61 -6.06 14.88
C CYS A 97 2.81 -5.79 16.16
N LEU A 98 1.85 -6.64 16.48
CA LEU A 98 1.22 -6.68 17.80
C LEU A 98 1.97 -7.68 18.70
N PRO A 99 2.03 -7.47 20.03
CA PRO A 99 2.98 -8.15 20.90
C PRO A 99 2.62 -9.63 21.12
N TYR A 100 1.38 -10.01 20.85
CA TYR A 100 0.87 -11.38 20.99
C TYR A 100 0.87 -12.15 19.67
N THR A 101 1.42 -11.56 18.60
CA THR A 101 1.48 -12.22 17.29
C THR A 101 2.80 -12.95 17.13
N ARG A 102 2.77 -14.22 16.71
CA ARG A 102 4.00 -14.94 16.34
C ARG A 102 4.77 -14.09 15.31
N PRO A 103 6.10 -13.99 15.41
CA PRO A 103 6.91 -13.18 14.50
C PRO A 103 6.62 -13.57 13.05
N TYR A 104 6.56 -12.58 12.16
CA TYR A 104 6.43 -12.80 10.72
C TYR A 104 7.57 -13.71 10.27
N LYS A 105 7.23 -14.86 9.70
CA LYS A 105 8.22 -15.67 8.98
C LYS A 105 8.38 -15.05 7.60
N LEU A 106 9.19 -13.99 7.53
CA LEU A 106 9.61 -13.43 6.26
C LEU A 106 10.57 -14.43 5.62
N GLU A 107 10.10 -15.17 4.62
CA GLU A 107 11.01 -15.93 3.78
C GLU A 107 11.78 -14.92 2.93
N THR A 108 13.02 -14.63 3.33
CA THR A 108 13.82 -13.44 2.96
C THR A 108 14.31 -13.41 1.51
N ILE A 109 13.61 -14.03 0.55
CA ILE A 109 14.13 -14.22 -0.81
C ILE A 109 13.39 -13.38 -1.88
N ILE A 110 12.21 -12.80 -1.62
CA ILE A 110 11.34 -12.37 -2.74
C ILE A 110 10.89 -10.91 -2.63
N LEU A 111 11.81 -9.96 -2.42
CA LEU A 111 11.55 -8.52 -2.58
C LEU A 111 12.78 -7.81 -3.20
N PRO A 112 13.03 -7.99 -4.52
CA PRO A 112 14.26 -7.55 -5.19
C PRO A 112 14.47 -6.04 -5.22
N HIS A 113 13.40 -5.28 -5.00
CA HIS A 113 13.37 -3.82 -5.05
C HIS A 113 13.19 -3.15 -3.68
N LEU A 114 13.25 -3.92 -2.58
CA LEU A 114 13.04 -3.37 -1.24
C LEU A 114 14.18 -2.41 -0.85
N GLU A 115 13.84 -1.13 -0.73
CA GLU A 115 14.74 -0.04 -0.34
C GLU A 115 14.59 0.30 1.16
N TYR A 116 13.39 0.10 1.72
CA TYR A 116 13.06 0.46 3.10
C TYR A 116 12.24 -0.63 3.80
N LEU A 117 12.71 -1.04 4.98
CA LEU A 117 12.00 -1.90 5.91
C LEU A 117 11.87 -1.22 7.27
N SER A 118 10.65 -1.14 7.78
CA SER A 118 10.35 -0.71 9.15
C SER A 118 9.52 -1.75 9.86
N ILE A 119 9.93 -2.07 11.09
CA ILE A 119 9.19 -2.95 11.99
C ILE A 119 8.83 -2.14 13.23
N ILE A 120 7.54 -1.95 13.43
CA ILE A 120 6.95 -1.18 14.53
C ILE A 120 6.25 -2.17 15.46
N LEU A 121 6.74 -2.29 16.68
CA LEU A 121 6.11 -3.12 17.71
C LEU A 121 5.10 -2.25 18.49
N LYS A 122 3.81 -2.55 18.37
CA LYS A 122 2.75 -1.90 19.16
C LYS A 122 2.30 -2.84 20.27
N GLY A 123 2.46 -2.45 21.53
CA GLY A 123 1.98 -3.20 22.69
C GLY A 123 2.10 -2.41 23.99
N SER A 124 1.13 -2.51 24.89
CA SER A 124 1.25 -1.92 26.23
C SER A 124 1.79 -2.95 27.22
N PHE A 125 2.97 -2.68 27.76
CA PHE A 125 3.32 -2.99 29.15
C PHE A 125 4.21 -1.84 29.59
N SER A 126 3.63 -0.66 29.86
CA SER A 126 4.39 0.56 30.19
C SER A 126 5.59 0.83 29.25
N ASP A 127 5.25 1.33 28.06
CA ASP A 127 6.07 2.17 27.16
C ASP A 127 7.53 1.80 26.92
N PHE A 128 7.77 0.95 25.92
CA PHE A 128 8.93 1.08 25.03
C PHE A 128 8.56 0.70 23.60
N SER A 129 8.53 1.70 22.71
CA SER A 129 8.44 1.52 21.26
C SER A 129 9.85 1.47 20.69
N TRP A 130 10.33 0.29 20.33
CA TRP A 130 11.54 0.14 19.53
C TRP A 130 11.14 0.15 18.05
N THR A 131 11.68 1.10 17.27
CA THR A 131 11.54 1.08 15.81
C THR A 131 12.86 0.65 15.20
N LEU A 132 12.90 -0.56 14.63
CA LEU A 132 14.07 -1.02 13.88
C LEU A 132 13.96 -0.52 12.44
N HIS A 133 14.79 0.45 12.08
CA HIS A 133 14.96 0.90 10.70
C HIS A 133 16.15 0.19 10.09
N LYS A 134 15.93 -0.60 9.05
CA LYS A 134 17.02 -1.14 8.24
C LYS A 134 16.90 -0.56 6.83
N LYS A 135 17.77 0.39 6.51
CA LYS A 135 17.91 0.92 5.15
C LYS A 135 18.83 -0.03 4.38
N PHE A 136 18.31 -0.66 3.34
CA PHE A 136 19.12 -1.51 2.47
C PHE A 136 19.81 -0.60 1.44
N ASN A 137 21.05 -0.17 1.73
CA ASN A 137 21.85 0.51 0.72
C ASN A 137 22.38 -0.54 -0.26
N ARG A 138 21.97 -0.45 -1.54
CA ARG A 138 22.63 -1.19 -2.62
C ARG A 138 24.11 -0.76 -2.67
N MET A 139 25.01 -1.64 -2.25
CA MET A 139 26.39 -1.56 -2.75
C MET A 139 26.33 -1.91 -4.23
N ARG A 140 26.74 -0.94 -5.07
CA ARG A 140 26.86 -1.10 -6.52
C ARG A 140 27.93 -2.12 -6.86
#